data_AF-A0A7C1YCS7-F1
#
_entry.id   AF-A0A7C1YCS7-F1
#
_cell.length_a   1.000
_cell.length_b   1.000
_cell.length_c   1.000
_cell.angle_alpha   90.00
_cell.angle_beta   90.00
_cell.angle_gamma   90.00
#
_symmetry.space_group_name_H-M   'P 1'
#
loop_
_entity.id
_entity.type
_entity.pdbx_description
1 polymer ?
#
loop_
_entity_poly.entity_id
_entity_poly.type
_entity_poly.pdbx_seq_one_letter_code
_entity_poly.pdbx_strand_id
1 'polypeptide(L)'
;MMEISDKTDILLELGEVSLHADWHDYLDYGFDETDVPALLEVLTDPDLAQALSESREVWASLHAWRALGQIGSAAAVAPLIAQFDTLYDDDWALSELSKVMGMIGREAMGPLNAYMLEHQHAEFARVMAMDGLAEIAKQRPECRQPVIHYYQAYMSSPDESMATFNGLLIAQLLDLDAREAIDEIRGMFAKNCVDISCVGDLEEVEIELGFRSERSTPKPDYASLHGLNAVPELSKPVDGDVVELMDYYLLRYGHDDSILGASELDGFFTALACAPEMIPPSQWMVAIWGEEETQMPEWQNKKELDEFSSILFTFYNHVMQALNDDAFEALFLEAEVDGETYNVVDEWCEGFVRGFALWQPLQPTDAALVEECLQPILLFTTEAGFDQLDAMSKEEVIVRQDLIEPEVRRLFRHFLAQHRLAVTPYTRDIPKTGRNDPCPCGSGKKFKKCCLH
;
A
#
# COMPACT_ATOMS: atom_id res chain seq x y z
N MET A 1 36.83 -27.13 -20.53
CA MET A 1 36.19 -26.85 -21.82
C MET A 1 34.71 -26.79 -21.51
N MET A 2 34.19 -25.57 -21.31
CA MET A 2 32.77 -25.31 -21.15
C MET A 2 32.16 -25.46 -22.55
N GLU A 3 31.30 -26.46 -22.74
CA GLU A 3 30.50 -26.59 -23.96
C GLU A 3 29.52 -25.41 -24.04
N ILE A 4 29.23 -24.96 -25.26
CA ILE A 4 28.46 -23.74 -25.53
C ILE A 4 26.95 -24.05 -25.55
N SER A 5 26.18 -23.21 -24.84
CA SER A 5 24.81 -22.75 -25.15
C SER A 5 23.66 -23.68 -24.77
N ASP A 6 23.34 -23.77 -23.48
CA ASP A 6 21.94 -23.97 -23.10
C ASP A 6 21.26 -22.59 -23.08
N LYS A 7 20.14 -22.45 -23.77
CA LYS A 7 19.41 -21.18 -23.88
C LYS A 7 18.94 -20.69 -22.50
N THR A 8 18.82 -21.61 -21.55
CA THR A 8 18.48 -21.39 -20.16
C THR A 8 19.56 -20.62 -19.37
N ASP A 9 20.80 -20.52 -19.87
CA ASP A 9 21.87 -19.72 -19.24
C ASP A 9 21.43 -18.26 -19.01
N ILE A 10 20.58 -17.72 -19.90
CA ILE A 10 20.05 -16.36 -19.75
C ILE A 10 19.25 -16.19 -18.45
N LEU A 11 18.60 -17.25 -17.96
CA LEU A 11 17.81 -17.19 -16.71
C LEU A 11 18.71 -16.95 -15.49
N LEU A 12 19.98 -17.38 -15.55
CA LEU A 12 21.00 -17.10 -14.54
C LEU A 12 21.57 -15.67 -14.69
N GLU A 13 21.60 -15.15 -15.91
CA GLU A 13 22.09 -13.80 -16.19
C GLU A 13 21.09 -12.69 -15.80
N LEU A 14 19.79 -12.96 -15.88
CA LEU A 14 18.73 -12.00 -15.54
C LEU A 14 18.77 -11.55 -14.07
N GLY A 15 19.18 -12.45 -13.15
CA GLY A 15 19.44 -12.11 -11.76
C GLY A 15 18.16 -11.84 -10.95
N GLU A 16 18.23 -10.92 -10.01
CA GLU A 16 17.17 -10.67 -9.03
C GLU A 16 15.87 -10.18 -9.65
N VAL A 17 14.75 -10.69 -9.14
CA VAL A 17 13.41 -10.26 -9.53
C VAL A 17 12.82 -9.31 -8.49
N SER A 18 12.17 -8.24 -8.94
CA SER A 18 11.44 -7.31 -8.08
C SER A 18 9.96 -7.67 -8.02
N LEU A 19 9.35 -7.56 -6.83
CA LEU A 19 7.91 -7.77 -6.62
C LEU A 19 7.06 -6.72 -7.34
N HIS A 20 7.62 -5.54 -7.62
CA HIS A 20 6.88 -4.39 -8.18
C HIS A 20 7.18 -4.12 -9.66
N ALA A 21 8.09 -4.89 -10.27
CA ALA A 21 8.45 -4.74 -11.68
C ALA A 21 7.61 -5.66 -12.59
N ASP A 22 7.32 -5.19 -13.80
CA ASP A 22 6.75 -6.05 -14.84
C ASP A 22 7.67 -7.22 -15.16
N TRP A 23 7.07 -8.39 -15.45
CA TRP A 23 7.83 -9.56 -15.88
C TRP A 23 8.51 -9.27 -17.23
N HIS A 24 9.73 -9.77 -17.41
CA HIS A 24 10.35 -9.81 -18.72
C HIS A 24 9.44 -10.50 -19.74
N ASP A 25 9.48 -10.08 -21.00
CA ASP A 25 8.95 -10.88 -22.09
C ASP A 25 9.98 -11.96 -22.43
N TYR A 26 9.77 -13.17 -21.91
CA TYR A 26 10.65 -14.30 -22.14
C TYR A 26 10.59 -14.78 -23.59
N LEU A 27 9.52 -14.46 -24.33
CA LEU A 27 9.42 -14.78 -25.76
C LEU A 27 10.39 -13.92 -26.58
N ASP A 28 10.74 -12.71 -26.11
CA ASP A 28 11.76 -11.86 -26.74
C ASP A 28 13.19 -12.43 -26.63
N TYR A 29 13.45 -13.24 -25.59
CA TYR A 29 14.66 -14.07 -25.50
C TYR A 29 14.62 -15.32 -26.39
N GLY A 30 13.53 -15.47 -27.13
CA GLY A 30 13.31 -16.48 -28.15
C GLY A 30 12.69 -17.76 -27.61
N PHE A 31 12.33 -17.86 -26.32
CA PHE A 31 11.77 -19.08 -25.74
C PHE A 31 10.48 -19.52 -26.44
N ASP A 32 10.39 -20.80 -26.79
CA ASP A 32 9.21 -21.40 -27.44
C ASP A 32 8.93 -22.82 -26.93
N GLU A 33 7.92 -23.49 -27.50
CA GLU A 33 7.49 -24.84 -27.11
C GLU A 33 8.62 -25.87 -27.09
N THR A 34 9.68 -25.68 -27.91
CA THR A 34 10.80 -26.61 -27.98
C THR A 34 11.74 -26.52 -26.78
N ASP A 35 11.69 -25.41 -26.03
CA ASP A 35 12.53 -25.17 -24.85
C ASP A 35 11.87 -25.65 -23.54
N VAL A 36 10.60 -26.02 -23.57
CA VAL A 36 9.85 -26.48 -22.38
C VAL A 36 10.58 -27.57 -21.60
N PRO A 37 11.17 -28.63 -22.22
CA PRO A 37 11.94 -29.62 -21.48
C PRO A 37 13.12 -29.04 -20.69
N ALA A 38 13.89 -28.11 -21.29
CA ALA A 38 15.04 -27.48 -20.63
C ALA A 38 14.61 -26.55 -19.50
N LEU A 39 13.54 -25.78 -19.69
CA LEU A 39 12.96 -24.92 -18.65
C LEU A 39 12.46 -25.74 -17.44
N LEU A 40 11.91 -26.93 -17.69
CA LEU A 40 11.49 -27.85 -16.63
C LEU A 40 12.68 -28.48 -15.88
N GLU A 41 13.81 -28.71 -16.57
CA GLU A 41 15.04 -29.13 -15.92
C GLU A 41 15.55 -28.04 -14.95
N VAL A 42 15.55 -26.77 -15.36
CA VAL A 42 15.89 -25.63 -14.48
C VAL A 42 14.95 -25.54 -13.27
N LEU A 43 13.63 -25.60 -13.52
CA LEU A 43 12.61 -25.51 -12.47
C LEU A 43 12.78 -26.56 -11.36
N THR A 44 13.25 -27.76 -11.74
CA THR A 44 13.35 -28.91 -10.82
C THR A 44 14.78 -29.19 -10.36
N ASP A 45 15.73 -28.29 -10.66
CA ASP A 45 17.12 -28.44 -10.27
C ASP A 45 17.29 -28.19 -8.75
N PRO A 46 17.67 -29.23 -7.97
CA PRO A 46 17.84 -29.10 -6.53
C PRO A 46 19.00 -28.19 -6.12
N ASP A 47 20.00 -28.01 -6.98
CA ASP A 47 21.15 -27.14 -6.69
C ASP A 47 20.74 -25.66 -6.81
N LEU A 48 19.85 -25.33 -7.76
CA LEU A 48 19.27 -23.98 -7.88
C LEU A 48 18.27 -23.70 -6.76
N ALA A 49 17.43 -24.67 -6.41
CA ALA A 49 16.46 -24.54 -5.32
C ALA A 49 17.13 -24.36 -3.93
N GLN A 50 18.39 -24.78 -3.77
CA GLN A 50 19.16 -24.63 -2.52
C GLN A 50 20.27 -23.57 -2.63
N ALA A 51 20.26 -22.77 -3.69
CA ALA A 51 21.24 -21.71 -3.89
C ALA A 51 21.17 -20.68 -2.75
N LEU A 52 22.30 -20.01 -2.49
CA LEU A 52 22.34 -18.97 -1.45
C LEU A 52 21.40 -17.82 -1.84
N SER A 53 20.68 -17.24 -0.88
CA SER A 53 19.77 -16.12 -1.13
C SER A 53 20.45 -14.89 -1.75
N GLU A 54 21.76 -14.74 -1.52
CA GLU A 54 22.59 -13.67 -2.10
C GLU A 54 23.12 -13.98 -3.51
N SER A 55 22.84 -15.18 -4.03
CA SER A 55 23.35 -15.64 -5.32
C SER A 55 22.31 -15.40 -6.43
N ARG A 56 22.77 -15.24 -7.68
CA ARG A 56 21.86 -15.00 -8.81
C ARG A 56 21.09 -16.27 -9.19
N GLU A 57 21.67 -17.41 -8.86
CA GLU A 57 21.21 -18.75 -9.15
C GLU A 57 19.85 -19.06 -8.50
N VAL A 58 19.55 -18.45 -7.35
CA VAL A 58 18.27 -18.63 -6.63
C VAL A 58 17.07 -18.15 -7.46
N TRP A 59 17.28 -17.21 -8.39
CA TRP A 59 16.21 -16.60 -9.19
C TRP A 59 15.88 -17.39 -10.47
N ALA A 60 16.73 -18.32 -10.88
CA ALA A 60 16.58 -19.04 -12.14
C ALA A 60 15.27 -19.84 -12.22
N SER A 61 14.84 -20.46 -11.12
CA SER A 61 13.58 -21.20 -11.05
C SER A 61 12.36 -20.30 -11.24
N LEU A 62 12.41 -19.06 -10.70
CA LEU A 62 11.36 -18.06 -10.89
C LEU A 62 11.28 -17.64 -12.37
N HIS A 63 12.43 -17.33 -12.97
CA HIS A 63 12.48 -17.03 -14.41
C HIS A 63 11.98 -18.20 -15.26
N ALA A 64 12.27 -19.44 -14.88
CA ALA A 64 11.83 -20.63 -15.60
C ALA A 64 10.30 -20.78 -15.59
N TRP A 65 9.62 -20.68 -14.45
CA TRP A 65 8.15 -20.79 -14.43
C TRP A 65 7.47 -19.63 -15.14
N ARG A 66 8.04 -18.42 -15.10
CA ARG A 66 7.50 -17.25 -15.81
C ARG A 66 7.57 -17.46 -17.32
N ALA A 67 8.71 -17.97 -17.81
CA ALA A 67 8.88 -18.34 -19.22
C ALA A 67 7.88 -19.45 -19.63
N LEU A 68 7.74 -20.50 -18.83
CA LEU A 68 6.78 -21.59 -19.08
C LEU A 68 5.34 -21.07 -19.17
N GLY A 69 4.97 -20.13 -18.30
CA GLY A 69 3.67 -19.46 -18.33
C GLY A 69 3.44 -18.70 -19.64
N GLN A 70 4.43 -17.92 -20.09
CA GLN A 70 4.35 -17.14 -21.33
C GLN A 70 4.32 -18.01 -22.60
N ILE A 71 5.04 -19.14 -22.61
CA ILE A 71 4.94 -20.13 -23.69
C ILE A 71 3.53 -20.72 -23.73
N GLY A 72 2.89 -20.90 -22.56
CA GLY A 72 1.54 -21.42 -22.45
C GLY A 72 1.44 -22.93 -22.74
N SER A 73 2.52 -23.68 -22.52
CA SER A 73 2.59 -25.10 -22.85
C SER A 73 1.78 -25.96 -21.87
N ALA A 74 0.89 -26.80 -22.40
CA ALA A 74 0.17 -27.81 -21.63
C ALA A 74 1.11 -28.85 -20.98
N ALA A 75 2.30 -29.07 -21.56
CA ALA A 75 3.28 -30.00 -21.01
C ALA A 75 3.88 -29.53 -19.68
N ALA A 76 3.84 -28.22 -19.40
CA ALA A 76 4.35 -27.63 -18.18
C ALA A 76 3.40 -27.80 -16.97
N VAL A 77 2.11 -28.04 -17.20
CA VAL A 77 1.07 -28.05 -16.17
C VAL A 77 1.37 -29.04 -15.05
N ALA A 78 1.56 -30.32 -15.38
CA ALA A 78 1.77 -31.35 -14.37
C ALA A 78 3.09 -31.16 -13.58
N PRO A 79 4.24 -30.85 -14.24
CA PRO A 79 5.47 -30.51 -13.53
C PRO A 79 5.36 -29.30 -12.60
N LEU A 80 4.64 -28.24 -12.99
CA LEU A 80 4.41 -27.06 -12.16
C LEU A 80 3.53 -27.37 -10.95
N ILE A 81 2.43 -28.12 -11.15
CA ILE A 81 1.57 -28.59 -10.04
C ILE A 81 2.37 -29.45 -9.06
N ALA A 82 3.32 -30.25 -9.54
CA ALA A 82 4.16 -31.07 -8.67
C ALA A 82 5.03 -30.25 -7.70
N GLN A 83 5.21 -28.94 -7.92
CA GLN A 83 5.93 -28.06 -7.00
C GLN A 83 5.07 -27.56 -5.83
N PHE A 84 3.74 -27.64 -5.91
CA PHE A 84 2.85 -26.99 -4.93
C PHE A 84 3.03 -27.53 -3.51
N ASP A 85 3.21 -28.85 -3.33
CA ASP A 85 3.48 -29.42 -2.00
C ASP A 85 4.84 -29.05 -1.43
N THR A 86 5.76 -28.53 -2.26
CA THR A 86 7.12 -28.13 -1.84
C THR A 86 7.22 -26.63 -1.61
N LEU A 87 6.42 -25.82 -2.31
CA LEU A 87 6.52 -24.36 -2.33
C LEU A 87 5.30 -23.64 -1.72
N TYR A 88 4.44 -24.34 -0.98
CA TYR A 88 3.22 -23.73 -0.42
C TYR A 88 3.48 -22.70 0.70
N ASP A 89 4.71 -22.62 1.20
CA ASP A 89 5.19 -21.64 2.17
C ASP A 89 6.18 -20.64 1.57
N ASP A 90 6.39 -20.67 0.24
CA ASP A 90 7.23 -19.73 -0.48
C ASP A 90 6.39 -18.55 -1.00
N ASP A 91 6.73 -17.34 -0.55
CA ASP A 91 5.96 -16.13 -0.85
C ASP A 91 5.88 -15.83 -2.36
N TRP A 92 6.93 -16.14 -3.12
CA TRP A 92 6.93 -15.97 -4.57
C TRP A 92 6.05 -16.98 -5.25
N ALA A 93 6.14 -18.25 -4.87
CA ALA A 93 5.35 -19.33 -5.45
C ALA A 93 3.85 -19.11 -5.23
N LEU A 94 3.45 -18.69 -4.02
CA LEU A 94 2.06 -18.37 -3.68
C LEU A 94 1.48 -17.29 -4.61
N SER A 95 2.28 -16.26 -4.93
CA SER A 95 1.84 -15.15 -5.78
C SER A 95 1.93 -15.44 -7.28
N GLU A 96 2.99 -16.13 -7.74
CA GLU A 96 3.29 -16.22 -9.16
C GLU A 96 2.81 -17.49 -9.84
N LEU A 97 2.83 -18.65 -9.16
CA LEU A 97 2.47 -19.91 -9.82
C LEU A 97 0.99 -19.96 -10.20
N SER A 98 0.11 -19.34 -9.42
CA SER A 98 -1.30 -19.16 -9.78
C SER A 98 -1.45 -18.34 -11.07
N LYS A 99 -0.70 -17.23 -11.20
CA LYS A 99 -0.64 -16.40 -12.40
C LYS A 99 -0.07 -17.16 -13.61
N VAL A 100 0.99 -17.95 -13.42
CA VAL A 100 1.57 -18.83 -14.46
C VAL A 100 0.53 -19.83 -14.96
N MET A 101 -0.23 -20.47 -14.06
CA MET A 101 -1.33 -21.36 -14.44
C MET A 101 -2.42 -20.59 -15.21
N GLY A 102 -2.73 -19.38 -14.77
CA GLY A 102 -3.52 -18.39 -15.48
C GLY A 102 -3.05 -18.22 -16.92
N MET A 103 -1.76 -18.02 -17.16
CA MET A 103 -1.20 -17.81 -18.50
C MET A 103 -1.29 -19.06 -19.39
N ILE A 104 -1.09 -20.26 -18.85
CA ILE A 104 -1.26 -21.53 -19.59
C ILE A 104 -2.74 -21.73 -19.98
N GLY A 105 -3.67 -21.46 -19.05
CA GLY A 105 -5.09 -21.42 -19.36
C GLY A 105 -5.81 -22.76 -19.30
N ARG A 106 -6.70 -23.01 -20.27
CA ARG A 106 -7.73 -24.06 -20.21
C ARG A 106 -7.19 -25.47 -19.90
N GLU A 107 -6.01 -25.79 -20.41
CA GLU A 107 -5.40 -27.11 -20.22
C GLU A 107 -5.01 -27.38 -18.76
N ALA A 108 -4.78 -26.33 -17.96
CA ALA A 108 -4.47 -26.45 -16.54
C ALA A 108 -5.71 -26.69 -15.66
N MET A 109 -6.92 -26.35 -16.12
CA MET A 109 -8.13 -26.36 -15.29
C MET A 109 -8.47 -27.74 -14.71
N GLY A 110 -8.44 -28.78 -15.54
CA GLY A 110 -8.75 -30.15 -15.10
C GLY A 110 -7.75 -30.65 -14.04
N PRO A 111 -6.44 -30.58 -14.31
CA PRO A 111 -5.39 -30.90 -13.34
C PRO A 111 -5.48 -30.10 -12.03
N LEU A 112 -5.69 -28.79 -12.08
CA LEU A 112 -5.81 -27.95 -10.88
C LEU A 112 -7.03 -28.31 -10.05
N ASN A 113 -8.19 -28.53 -10.68
CA ASN A 113 -9.39 -28.96 -9.96
C ASN A 113 -9.20 -30.35 -9.33
N ALA A 114 -8.52 -31.27 -10.01
CA ALA A 114 -8.20 -32.57 -9.42
C ALA A 114 -7.32 -32.40 -8.17
N TYR A 115 -6.25 -31.61 -8.26
CA TYR A 115 -5.34 -31.32 -7.16
C TYR A 115 -6.05 -30.64 -5.97
N MET A 116 -6.87 -29.63 -6.23
CA MET A 116 -7.67 -28.91 -5.23
C MET A 116 -8.60 -29.84 -4.43
N LEU A 117 -9.11 -30.91 -5.04
CA LEU A 117 -10.04 -31.86 -4.43
C LEU A 117 -9.33 -33.00 -3.67
N GLU A 118 -8.02 -33.18 -3.84
CA GLU A 118 -7.27 -34.24 -3.18
C GLU A 118 -6.90 -33.85 -1.73
N HIS A 119 -7.59 -34.46 -0.75
CA HIS A 119 -7.44 -34.17 0.69
C HIS A 119 -6.06 -34.50 1.29
N GLN A 120 -5.16 -35.14 0.53
CA GLN A 120 -3.83 -35.52 1.00
C GLN A 120 -2.81 -34.37 0.92
N HIS A 121 -3.09 -33.34 0.12
CA HIS A 121 -2.23 -32.17 -0.04
C HIS A 121 -2.39 -31.20 1.11
N ALA A 122 -1.34 -30.40 1.37
CA ALA A 122 -1.39 -29.32 2.34
C ALA A 122 -2.48 -28.30 1.99
N GLU A 123 -3.04 -27.62 3.00
CA GLU A 123 -4.13 -26.65 2.79
C GLU A 123 -3.71 -25.54 1.80
N PHE A 124 -2.55 -24.90 2.01
CA PHE A 124 -2.08 -23.83 1.12
C PHE A 124 -1.65 -24.32 -0.26
N ALA A 125 -1.16 -25.56 -0.41
CA ALA A 125 -0.92 -26.14 -1.73
C ALA A 125 -2.23 -26.27 -2.53
N ARG A 126 -3.33 -26.60 -1.86
CA ARG A 126 -4.67 -26.63 -2.49
C ARG A 126 -5.19 -25.22 -2.78
N VAL A 127 -4.86 -24.22 -1.94
CA VAL A 127 -5.14 -22.80 -2.21
C VAL A 127 -4.45 -22.36 -3.50
N MET A 128 -3.18 -22.71 -3.73
CA MET A 128 -2.49 -22.40 -4.99
C MET A 128 -3.23 -22.95 -6.22
N ALA A 129 -3.77 -24.16 -6.12
CA ALA A 129 -4.56 -24.75 -7.21
C ALA A 129 -5.90 -24.04 -7.43
N MET A 130 -6.57 -23.64 -6.36
CA MET A 130 -7.77 -22.81 -6.40
C MET A 130 -7.47 -21.43 -7.01
N ASP A 131 -6.43 -20.73 -6.57
CA ASP A 131 -6.06 -19.42 -7.11
C ASP A 131 -5.68 -19.52 -8.59
N GLY A 132 -4.98 -20.58 -9.00
CA GLY A 132 -4.71 -20.85 -10.41
C GLY A 132 -5.98 -21.01 -11.26
N LEU A 133 -7.03 -21.66 -10.73
CA LEU A 133 -8.34 -21.73 -11.40
C LEU A 133 -8.99 -20.35 -11.53
N ALA A 134 -8.93 -19.53 -10.47
CA ALA A 134 -9.47 -18.17 -10.48
C ALA A 134 -8.72 -17.28 -11.48
N GLU A 135 -7.40 -17.35 -11.53
CA GLU A 135 -6.56 -16.64 -12.50
C GLU A 135 -6.92 -17.00 -13.95
N ILE A 136 -7.15 -18.30 -14.24
CA ILE A 136 -7.62 -18.72 -15.56
C ILE A 136 -8.98 -18.07 -15.90
N ALA A 137 -9.90 -18.00 -14.94
CA ALA A 137 -11.21 -17.38 -15.13
C ALA A 137 -11.14 -15.86 -15.33
N LYS A 138 -10.27 -15.17 -14.58
CA LYS A 138 -10.02 -13.72 -14.69
C LYS A 138 -9.44 -13.36 -16.07
N GLN A 139 -8.47 -14.15 -16.54
CA GLN A 139 -7.79 -13.90 -17.82
C GLN A 139 -8.61 -14.39 -19.04
N ARG A 140 -9.51 -15.37 -18.87
CA ARG A 140 -10.33 -15.96 -19.96
C ARG A 140 -11.80 -16.03 -19.59
N PRO A 141 -12.63 -15.06 -20.03
CA PRO A 141 -14.05 -15.00 -19.69
C PRO A 141 -14.84 -16.28 -20.01
N GLU A 142 -14.47 -17.03 -21.05
CA GLU A 142 -15.11 -18.29 -21.41
C GLU A 142 -14.87 -19.43 -20.40
N CYS A 143 -13.85 -19.30 -19.55
CA CYS A 143 -13.49 -20.26 -18.50
C CYS A 143 -14.15 -19.94 -17.14
N ARG A 144 -14.70 -18.72 -16.95
CA ARG A 144 -15.34 -18.29 -15.70
C ARG A 144 -16.43 -19.25 -15.23
N GLN A 145 -17.42 -19.55 -16.08
CA GLN A 145 -18.54 -20.42 -15.69
C GLN A 145 -18.09 -21.85 -15.36
N PRO A 146 -17.20 -22.51 -16.14
CA PRO A 146 -16.62 -23.79 -15.73
C PRO A 146 -15.88 -23.77 -14.38
N VAL A 147 -15.11 -22.71 -14.08
CA VAL A 147 -14.41 -22.58 -12.78
C VAL A 147 -15.40 -22.44 -11.63
N ILE A 148 -16.42 -21.59 -11.79
CA ILE A 148 -17.49 -21.45 -10.78
C ILE A 148 -18.19 -22.78 -10.54
N HIS A 149 -18.43 -23.59 -11.57
CA HIS A 149 -18.99 -24.93 -11.39
C HIS A 149 -18.06 -25.87 -10.59
N TYR A 150 -16.73 -25.76 -10.72
CA TYR A 150 -15.81 -26.52 -9.88
C TYR A 150 -15.93 -26.12 -8.41
N TYR A 151 -16.00 -24.81 -8.13
CA TYR A 151 -16.19 -24.31 -6.77
C TYR A 151 -17.55 -24.72 -6.19
N GLN A 152 -18.64 -24.60 -6.94
CA GLN A 152 -19.97 -25.07 -6.51
C GLN A 152 -20.00 -26.58 -6.23
N ALA A 153 -19.31 -27.38 -7.04
CA ALA A 153 -19.19 -28.81 -6.82
C ALA A 153 -18.47 -29.13 -5.50
N TYR A 154 -17.41 -28.40 -5.16
CA TYR A 154 -16.74 -28.49 -3.87
C TYR A 154 -17.67 -28.06 -2.71
N MET A 155 -18.28 -26.87 -2.81
CA MET A 155 -19.14 -26.31 -1.75
C MET A 155 -20.40 -27.14 -1.45
N SER A 156 -20.80 -28.01 -2.37
CA SER A 156 -21.89 -28.98 -2.14
C SER A 156 -21.56 -29.96 -1.01
N SER A 157 -20.28 -30.29 -0.81
CA SER A 157 -19.78 -31.16 0.27
C SER A 157 -18.38 -30.69 0.73
N PRO A 158 -18.29 -29.51 1.37
CA PRO A 158 -17.02 -28.90 1.72
C PRO A 158 -16.34 -29.68 2.84
N ASP A 159 -15.02 -29.52 2.95
CA ASP A 159 -14.31 -29.97 4.13
C ASP A 159 -14.56 -28.98 5.27
N GLU A 160 -15.44 -29.35 6.20
CA GLU A 160 -15.86 -28.45 7.28
C GLU A 160 -14.71 -28.09 8.24
N SER A 161 -13.60 -28.83 8.20
CA SER A 161 -12.42 -28.56 9.03
C SER A 161 -11.49 -27.48 8.46
N MET A 162 -11.61 -27.16 7.17
CA MET A 162 -10.74 -26.21 6.46
C MET A 162 -11.39 -24.84 6.32
N ALA A 163 -11.64 -24.19 7.45
CA ALA A 163 -12.37 -22.92 7.47
C ALA A 163 -11.68 -21.81 6.65
N THR A 164 -10.35 -21.75 6.71
CA THR A 164 -9.53 -20.77 5.97
C THR A 164 -9.58 -21.02 4.46
N PHE A 165 -9.34 -22.25 4.00
CA PHE A 165 -9.55 -22.62 2.59
C PHE A 165 -10.96 -22.26 2.09
N ASN A 166 -11.98 -22.58 2.89
CA ASN A 166 -13.37 -22.28 2.57
C ASN A 166 -13.63 -20.77 2.45
N GLY A 167 -13.03 -19.95 3.32
CA GLY A 167 -13.10 -18.49 3.24
C GLY A 167 -12.44 -17.93 1.99
N LEU A 168 -11.21 -18.39 1.69
CA LEU A 168 -10.47 -17.98 0.50
C LEU A 168 -11.19 -18.39 -0.80
N LEU A 169 -11.86 -19.55 -0.83
CA LEU A 169 -12.68 -19.96 -1.98
C LEU A 169 -13.86 -19.00 -2.21
N ILE A 170 -14.51 -18.53 -1.15
CA ILE A 170 -15.57 -17.53 -1.28
C ILE A 170 -14.99 -16.19 -1.75
N ALA A 171 -13.80 -15.80 -1.30
CA ALA A 171 -13.12 -14.60 -1.81
C ALA A 171 -12.86 -14.69 -3.33
N GLN A 172 -12.42 -15.85 -3.83
CA GLN A 172 -12.30 -16.08 -5.27
C GLN A 172 -13.64 -15.99 -6.01
N LEU A 173 -14.76 -16.39 -5.39
CA LEU A 173 -16.09 -16.23 -5.98
C LEU A 173 -16.53 -14.76 -6.03
N LEU A 174 -16.15 -13.94 -5.05
CA LEU A 174 -16.40 -12.50 -5.03
C LEU A 174 -15.65 -11.78 -6.15
N ASP A 175 -14.36 -12.06 -6.28
CA ASP A 175 -13.49 -11.57 -7.37
C ASP A 175 -14.05 -11.88 -8.76
N LEU A 176 -14.74 -13.01 -8.90
CA LEU A 176 -15.38 -13.44 -10.14
C LEU A 176 -16.82 -12.92 -10.31
N ASP A 177 -17.35 -12.08 -9.40
CA ASP A 177 -18.76 -11.63 -9.34
C ASP A 177 -19.74 -12.82 -9.46
N ALA A 178 -19.46 -13.93 -8.77
CA ALA A 178 -20.15 -15.22 -8.92
C ALA A 178 -21.52 -15.26 -8.22
N ARG A 179 -22.45 -14.39 -8.65
CA ARG A 179 -23.81 -14.31 -8.10
C ARG A 179 -24.59 -15.61 -8.20
N GLU A 180 -24.28 -16.43 -9.20
CA GLU A 180 -24.88 -17.75 -9.40
C GLU A 180 -24.53 -18.76 -8.29
N ALA A 181 -23.52 -18.49 -7.45
CA ALA A 181 -23.05 -19.37 -6.38
C ALA A 181 -23.59 -19.00 -4.98
N ILE A 182 -24.50 -18.02 -4.90
CA ILE A 182 -24.96 -17.45 -3.62
C ILE A 182 -25.62 -18.48 -2.69
N ASP A 183 -26.32 -19.47 -3.23
CA ASP A 183 -27.03 -20.46 -2.42
C ASP A 183 -26.04 -21.45 -1.78
N GLU A 184 -24.98 -21.84 -2.51
CA GLU A 184 -23.88 -22.63 -1.96
C GLU A 184 -23.11 -21.86 -0.87
N ILE A 185 -22.79 -20.58 -1.12
CA ILE A 185 -22.13 -19.69 -0.15
C ILE A 185 -22.92 -19.62 1.16
N ARG A 186 -24.23 -19.31 1.08
CA ARG A 186 -25.13 -19.32 2.25
C ARG A 186 -25.12 -20.66 2.97
N GLY A 187 -25.04 -21.77 2.24
CA GLY A 187 -24.91 -23.12 2.77
C GLY A 187 -23.64 -23.34 3.58
N MET A 188 -22.50 -22.79 3.14
CA MET A 188 -21.24 -22.86 3.88
C MET A 188 -21.28 -22.07 5.20
N PHE A 189 -21.79 -20.84 5.17
CA PHE A 189 -21.98 -20.04 6.39
C PHE A 189 -22.93 -20.73 7.38
N ALA A 190 -24.02 -21.36 6.88
CA ALA A 190 -24.94 -22.12 7.73
C ALA A 190 -24.29 -23.35 8.39
N LYS A 191 -23.27 -23.94 7.77
CA LYS A 191 -22.46 -25.02 8.34
C LYS A 191 -21.39 -24.53 9.31
N ASN A 192 -21.19 -23.21 9.44
CA ASN A 192 -20.16 -22.59 10.26
C ASN A 192 -18.75 -23.11 9.92
N CYS A 193 -18.48 -23.30 8.64
CA CYS A 193 -17.21 -23.82 8.12
C CYS A 193 -16.43 -22.77 7.31
N VAL A 194 -16.70 -21.48 7.52
CA VAL A 194 -16.05 -20.37 6.82
C VAL A 194 -15.27 -19.55 7.84
N ASP A 195 -13.98 -19.35 7.57
CA ASP A 195 -13.19 -18.35 8.28
C ASP A 195 -13.56 -16.97 7.74
N ILE A 196 -14.39 -16.28 8.51
CA ILE A 196 -14.94 -14.98 8.12
C ILE A 196 -13.90 -13.87 8.12
N SER A 197 -12.69 -14.09 8.64
CA SER A 197 -11.60 -13.12 8.51
C SER A 197 -11.05 -13.02 7.08
N CYS A 198 -11.21 -14.08 6.27
CA CYS A 198 -10.71 -14.11 4.91
C CYS A 198 -11.61 -13.34 3.93
N VAL A 199 -12.92 -13.23 4.23
CA VAL A 199 -13.93 -12.83 3.26
C VAL A 199 -15.06 -11.97 3.84
N GLY A 200 -15.01 -11.67 5.14
CA GLY A 200 -16.12 -11.07 5.86
C GLY A 200 -17.21 -12.08 6.22
N ASP A 201 -18.25 -11.60 6.89
CA ASP A 201 -19.43 -12.41 7.18
C ASP A 201 -20.43 -12.47 6.02
N LEU A 202 -21.46 -13.29 6.17
CA LEU A 202 -22.46 -13.50 5.12
C LEU A 202 -23.11 -12.19 4.65
N GLU A 203 -23.30 -11.22 5.54
CA GLU A 203 -23.92 -9.96 5.14
C GLU A 203 -22.99 -9.12 4.24
N GLU A 204 -21.68 -9.10 4.52
CA GLU A 204 -20.68 -8.47 3.65
C GLU A 204 -20.63 -9.13 2.27
N VAL A 205 -20.55 -10.46 2.24
CA VAL A 205 -20.58 -11.23 0.98
C VAL A 205 -21.87 -10.98 0.18
N GLU A 206 -23.03 -10.92 0.84
CA GLU A 206 -24.31 -10.59 0.18
C GLU A 206 -24.37 -9.15 -0.33
N ILE A 207 -23.75 -8.19 0.36
CA ILE A 207 -23.67 -6.80 -0.07
C ILE A 207 -22.81 -6.68 -1.32
N GLU A 208 -21.63 -7.30 -1.30
CA GLU A 208 -20.66 -7.25 -2.40
C GLU A 208 -21.22 -7.86 -3.69
N LEU A 209 -21.91 -9.00 -3.58
CA LEU A 209 -22.62 -9.62 -4.72
C LEU A 209 -23.95 -8.94 -5.09
N GLY A 210 -24.35 -7.89 -4.37
CA GLY A 210 -25.55 -7.11 -4.65
C GLY A 210 -26.88 -7.76 -4.29
N PHE A 211 -26.88 -8.77 -3.41
CA PHE A 211 -28.10 -9.40 -2.85
C PHE A 211 -28.65 -8.65 -1.64
N ARG A 212 -27.86 -7.77 -1.04
CA ARG A 212 -28.20 -6.96 0.13
C ARG A 212 -27.73 -5.52 -0.09
N SER A 213 -28.49 -4.53 0.40
CA SER A 213 -28.13 -3.11 0.27
C SER A 213 -27.44 -2.53 1.51
N GLU A 214 -27.76 -3.05 2.70
CA GLU A 214 -27.23 -2.57 3.98
C GLU A 214 -27.21 -3.70 5.00
N ARG A 215 -26.35 -3.58 6.02
CA ARG A 215 -26.25 -4.54 7.11
C ARG A 215 -27.47 -4.46 8.04
N SER A 216 -27.94 -5.62 8.48
CA SER A 216 -28.99 -5.79 9.49
C SER A 216 -28.44 -6.15 10.87
N THR A 217 -27.19 -6.63 10.92
CA THR A 217 -26.49 -6.99 12.16
C THR A 217 -25.22 -6.15 12.34
N PRO A 218 -24.78 -5.93 13.61
CA PRO A 218 -23.50 -5.29 13.87
C PRO A 218 -22.37 -6.03 13.17
N LYS A 219 -21.36 -5.29 12.68
CA LYS A 219 -20.17 -5.87 12.06
C LYS A 219 -19.45 -6.79 13.07
N PRO A 220 -19.05 -8.01 12.66
CA PRO A 220 -18.29 -8.91 13.52
C PRO A 220 -16.95 -8.30 13.92
N ASP A 221 -16.50 -8.63 15.13
CA ASP A 221 -15.17 -8.31 15.60
C ASP A 221 -14.18 -9.38 15.11
N TYR A 222 -13.64 -9.18 13.91
CA TYR A 222 -12.71 -10.12 13.27
C TYR A 222 -11.43 -10.33 14.07
N ALA A 223 -10.97 -9.31 14.81
CA ALA A 223 -9.76 -9.38 15.62
C ALA A 223 -9.88 -10.39 16.78
N SER A 224 -11.10 -10.67 17.24
CA SER A 224 -11.36 -11.60 18.34
C SER A 224 -11.33 -13.09 17.95
N LEU A 225 -11.42 -13.42 16.66
CA LEU A 225 -11.65 -14.79 16.17
C LEU A 225 -10.41 -15.67 16.07
N HIS A 226 -9.22 -15.09 15.87
CA HIS A 226 -8.01 -15.84 15.54
C HIS A 226 -7.19 -16.33 16.72
N GLY A 227 -7.51 -15.95 17.95
CA GLY A 227 -6.63 -16.28 19.10
C GLY A 227 -5.20 -15.72 18.97
N LEU A 228 -4.88 -15.01 17.88
CA LEU A 228 -4.27 -13.70 17.96
C LEU A 228 -5.03 -13.02 19.09
N ASN A 229 -4.41 -12.98 20.27
CA ASN A 229 -4.65 -11.82 21.12
C ASN A 229 -4.61 -10.65 20.14
N ALA A 230 -5.70 -9.89 20.09
CA ALA A 230 -5.80 -8.64 19.35
C ALA A 230 -4.39 -8.06 19.18
N VAL A 231 -4.07 -7.51 18.00
CA VAL A 231 -3.08 -6.41 17.99
C VAL A 231 -3.42 -5.58 19.22
N PRO A 232 -2.59 -5.64 20.29
CA PRO A 232 -3.08 -5.60 21.68
C PRO A 232 -3.99 -4.41 21.78
N GLU A 233 -5.32 -4.67 21.92
CA GLU A 233 -6.41 -3.72 21.66
C GLU A 233 -5.86 -2.32 21.79
N LEU A 234 -5.48 -1.68 20.65
CA LEU A 234 -4.52 -0.57 20.67
C LEU A 234 -4.98 0.36 21.79
N SER A 235 -4.24 0.34 22.89
CA SER A 235 -4.79 0.88 24.13
C SER A 235 -4.46 2.33 24.08
N LYS A 236 -5.48 3.19 23.97
CA LYS A 236 -5.24 4.63 23.93
C LYS A 236 -4.31 5.00 25.10
N PRO A 237 -3.13 5.60 24.84
CA PRO A 237 -2.23 6.03 25.89
C PRO A 237 -2.97 6.91 26.90
N VAL A 238 -3.03 6.49 28.16
CA VAL A 238 -3.80 7.20 29.21
C VAL A 238 -3.13 8.53 29.57
N ASP A 239 -1.80 8.56 29.52
CA ASP A 239 -0.94 9.71 29.80
C ASP A 239 0.03 10.01 28.64
N GLY A 240 -0.31 9.55 27.43
CA GLY A 240 0.57 9.73 26.27
C GLY A 240 0.65 11.19 25.86
N ASP A 241 1.82 11.57 25.35
CA ASP A 241 2.01 12.89 24.81
C ASP A 241 1.27 13.06 23.47
N VAL A 242 1.39 14.24 22.86
CA VAL A 242 0.68 14.57 21.62
C VAL A 242 1.14 13.66 20.48
N VAL A 243 2.41 13.24 20.46
CA VAL A 243 3.02 12.35 19.45
C VAL A 243 2.46 10.94 19.60
N GLU A 244 2.54 10.37 20.81
CA GLU A 244 2.01 9.02 21.08
C GLU A 244 0.50 8.92 20.79
N LEU A 245 -0.25 9.97 21.10
CA LEU A 245 -1.68 10.03 20.81
C LEU A 245 -1.97 10.17 19.31
N MET A 246 -1.09 10.83 18.54
CA MET A 246 -1.23 10.92 17.09
C MET A 246 -0.94 9.56 16.43
N ASP A 247 0.19 8.93 16.78
CA ASP A 247 0.54 7.57 16.33
C ASP A 247 -0.59 6.59 16.62
N TYR A 248 -1.17 6.68 17.82
CA TYR A 248 -2.33 5.89 18.19
C TYR A 248 -3.49 6.00 17.21
N TYR A 249 -3.87 7.22 16.83
CA TYR A 249 -5.01 7.43 15.93
C TYR A 249 -4.70 7.07 14.48
N LEU A 250 -3.50 7.40 13.99
CA LEU A 250 -3.06 7.04 12.64
C LEU A 250 -3.02 5.52 12.48
N LEU A 251 -2.43 4.80 13.43
CA LEU A 251 -2.38 3.35 13.41
C LEU A 251 -3.76 2.68 13.57
N ARG A 252 -4.64 3.25 14.40
CA ARG A 252 -5.99 2.68 14.63
C ARG A 252 -6.90 2.80 13.42
N TYR A 253 -6.78 3.89 12.67
CA TYR A 253 -7.73 4.26 11.62
C TYR A 253 -7.14 4.22 10.20
N GLY A 254 -5.82 4.05 10.08
CA GLY A 254 -5.11 4.02 8.82
C GLY A 254 -5.23 2.70 8.07
N HIS A 255 -4.83 2.75 6.82
CA HIS A 255 -4.63 1.62 5.90
C HIS A 255 -3.34 1.85 5.11
N ASP A 256 -3.02 0.97 4.16
CA ASP A 256 -1.73 0.98 3.44
C ASP A 256 -1.40 2.30 2.72
N ASP A 257 -2.41 3.10 2.36
CA ASP A 257 -2.19 4.41 1.72
C ASP A 257 -2.16 5.57 2.72
N SER A 258 -2.42 5.35 4.01
CA SER A 258 -2.46 6.40 5.02
C SER A 258 -1.06 6.80 5.50
N ILE A 259 -0.93 8.01 6.04
CA ILE A 259 0.25 8.41 6.81
C ILE A 259 0.38 7.47 8.01
N LEU A 260 1.57 6.89 8.19
CA LEU A 260 1.85 5.80 9.13
C LEU A 260 1.95 6.29 10.58
N GLY A 261 2.49 7.49 10.79
CA GLY A 261 2.80 7.99 12.13
C GLY A 261 3.06 9.49 12.19
N ALA A 262 3.39 9.96 13.38
CA ALA A 262 3.61 11.36 13.70
C ALA A 262 4.86 11.94 13.01
N SER A 263 5.90 11.12 12.78
CA SER A 263 7.11 11.54 12.05
C SER A 263 6.78 11.88 10.60
N GLU A 264 6.09 10.98 9.89
CA GLU A 264 5.61 11.23 8.52
C GLU A 264 4.62 12.41 8.49
N LEU A 265 3.71 12.52 9.46
CA LEU A 265 2.79 13.66 9.55
C LEU A 265 3.51 15.00 9.74
N ASP A 266 4.59 15.03 10.52
CA ASP A 266 5.43 16.22 10.72
C ASP A 266 6.10 16.65 9.41
N GLY A 267 6.66 15.71 8.66
CA GLY A 267 7.20 15.94 7.32
C GLY A 267 6.16 16.48 6.35
N PHE A 268 4.97 15.87 6.34
CA PHE A 268 3.82 16.31 5.54
C PHE A 268 3.43 17.76 5.84
N PHE A 269 3.25 18.12 7.11
CA PHE A 269 2.94 19.49 7.49
C PHE A 269 4.07 20.47 7.23
N THR A 270 5.32 20.03 7.30
CA THR A 270 6.48 20.83 6.93
C THR A 270 6.46 21.19 5.45
N ALA A 271 6.11 20.24 4.58
CA ALA A 271 5.92 20.51 3.16
C ALA A 271 4.75 21.47 2.91
N LEU A 272 3.62 21.35 3.63
CA LEU A 272 2.53 22.33 3.51
C LEU A 272 2.97 23.74 3.94
N ALA A 273 3.81 23.84 4.98
CA ALA A 273 4.34 25.12 5.46
C ALA A 273 5.30 25.76 4.45
N CYS A 274 6.06 24.95 3.73
CA CYS A 274 6.98 25.38 2.70
C CYS A 274 6.30 25.73 1.37
N ALA A 275 5.01 25.43 1.20
CA ALA A 275 4.30 25.61 -0.05
C ALA A 275 4.26 27.08 -0.51
N PRO A 276 4.38 27.36 -1.83
CA PRO A 276 4.26 28.71 -2.39
C PRO A 276 2.87 29.33 -2.22
N GLU A 277 1.85 28.52 -1.96
CA GLU A 277 0.47 28.94 -1.72
C GLU A 277 -0.13 28.08 -0.60
N MET A 278 -1.07 28.65 0.16
CA MET A 278 -1.73 27.92 1.24
C MET A 278 -2.62 26.81 0.68
N ILE A 279 -2.34 25.58 1.11
CA ILE A 279 -3.15 24.39 0.77
C ILE A 279 -4.27 24.26 1.81
N PRO A 280 -5.55 24.26 1.40
CA PRO A 280 -6.67 24.28 2.34
C PRO A 280 -6.85 22.95 3.07
N PRO A 281 -7.36 22.96 4.32
CA PRO A 281 -7.62 21.72 5.08
C PRO A 281 -8.47 20.68 4.37
N SER A 282 -9.45 21.11 3.58
CA SER A 282 -10.28 20.18 2.79
C SER A 282 -9.47 19.33 1.81
N GLN A 283 -8.28 19.77 1.38
CA GLN A 283 -7.41 19.03 0.47
C GLN A 283 -6.44 18.14 1.25
N TRP A 284 -5.68 18.74 2.18
CA TRP A 284 -4.64 17.98 2.88
C TRP A 284 -5.19 17.01 3.93
N MET A 285 -6.41 17.19 4.44
CA MET A 285 -7.01 16.22 5.37
C MET A 285 -7.36 14.89 4.71
N VAL A 286 -7.77 14.92 3.44
CA VAL A 286 -7.99 13.68 2.65
C VAL A 286 -6.64 13.02 2.38
N ALA A 287 -5.66 13.84 1.98
CA ALA A 287 -4.30 13.40 1.68
C ALA A 287 -3.58 12.68 2.84
N ILE A 288 -4.05 12.81 4.09
CA ILE A 288 -3.51 12.03 5.23
C ILE A 288 -3.88 10.55 5.12
N TRP A 289 -5.07 10.24 4.60
CA TRP A 289 -5.61 8.88 4.57
C TRP A 289 -5.44 8.22 3.19
N GLY A 290 -5.38 9.02 2.13
CA GLY A 290 -5.22 8.54 0.75
C GLY A 290 -5.47 9.67 -0.25
N GLU A 291 -5.85 9.36 -1.48
CA GLU A 291 -6.15 10.36 -2.50
C GLU A 291 -7.67 10.66 -2.63
N GLU A 292 -8.51 9.74 -2.19
CA GLU A 292 -9.96 9.79 -2.35
C GLU A 292 -10.73 9.95 -1.03
N GLU A 293 -11.88 10.64 -1.06
CA GLU A 293 -12.75 10.77 0.13
C GLU A 293 -13.27 9.42 0.65
N THR A 294 -13.32 8.39 -0.21
CA THR A 294 -13.72 7.02 0.11
C THR A 294 -12.73 6.31 1.05
N GLN A 295 -11.48 6.78 1.10
CA GLN A 295 -10.41 6.26 1.96
C GLN A 295 -10.42 6.91 3.36
N MET A 296 -11.27 7.91 3.60
CA MET A 296 -11.40 8.53 4.92
C MET A 296 -11.91 7.53 5.96
N PRO A 297 -11.38 7.56 7.20
CA PRO A 297 -11.75 6.59 8.21
C PRO A 297 -13.19 6.78 8.72
N GLU A 298 -13.84 5.65 8.99
CA GLU A 298 -15.09 5.61 9.73
C GLU A 298 -14.82 5.66 11.23
N TRP A 299 -14.98 6.86 11.81
CA TRP A 299 -14.77 7.08 13.24
C TRP A 299 -15.77 6.30 14.09
N GLN A 300 -15.28 5.60 15.13
CA GLN A 300 -16.12 4.85 16.05
C GLN A 300 -17.21 5.73 16.69
N ASN A 301 -16.87 6.99 16.97
CA ASN A 301 -17.79 7.97 17.52
C ASN A 301 -17.27 9.39 17.26
N LYS A 302 -18.15 10.38 17.40
CA LYS A 302 -17.81 11.79 17.22
C LYS A 302 -16.69 12.28 18.17
N LYS A 303 -16.59 11.71 19.37
CA LYS A 303 -15.59 12.15 20.35
C LYS A 303 -14.17 11.84 19.88
N GLU A 304 -13.94 10.68 19.28
CA GLU A 304 -12.63 10.33 18.71
C GLU A 304 -12.27 11.20 17.51
N LEU A 305 -13.23 11.49 16.63
CA LEU A 305 -13.04 12.46 15.54
C LEU A 305 -12.63 13.84 16.06
N ASP A 306 -13.34 14.34 17.07
CA ASP A 306 -13.07 15.66 17.66
C ASP A 306 -11.68 15.68 18.36
N GLU A 307 -11.30 14.58 19.04
CA GLU A 307 -10.00 14.43 19.68
C GLU A 307 -8.85 14.37 18.67
N PHE A 308 -8.93 13.50 17.67
CA PHE A 308 -7.95 13.41 16.59
C PHE A 308 -7.80 14.76 15.86
N SER A 309 -8.92 15.38 15.45
CA SER A 309 -8.89 16.67 14.76
C SER A 309 -8.19 17.74 15.60
N SER A 310 -8.42 17.77 16.91
CA SER A 310 -7.77 18.73 17.80
C SER A 310 -6.25 18.51 17.87
N ILE A 311 -5.80 17.26 17.93
CA ILE A 311 -4.36 16.91 17.97
C ILE A 311 -3.73 17.25 16.61
N LEU A 312 -4.40 16.88 15.52
CA LEU A 312 -3.97 17.15 14.14
C LEU A 312 -3.73 18.63 13.88
N PHE A 313 -4.69 19.49 14.24
CA PHE A 313 -4.52 20.94 14.10
C PHE A 313 -3.48 21.50 15.08
N THR A 314 -3.24 20.84 16.21
CA THR A 314 -2.18 21.25 17.13
C THR A 314 -0.80 20.99 16.50
N PHE A 315 -0.59 19.82 15.90
CA PHE A 315 0.61 19.49 15.11
C PHE A 315 0.82 20.48 13.97
N TYR A 316 -0.20 20.66 13.12
CA TYR A 316 -0.14 21.57 11.98
C TYR A 316 0.28 22.98 12.42
N ASN A 317 -0.35 23.53 13.46
CA ASN A 317 -0.04 24.87 13.95
C ASN A 317 1.36 24.94 14.60
N HIS A 318 1.81 23.88 15.26
CA HIS A 318 3.12 23.80 15.87
C HIS A 318 4.22 23.88 14.80
N VAL A 319 4.15 23.05 13.76
CA VAL A 319 5.10 23.05 12.63
C VAL A 319 5.15 24.42 11.95
N MET A 320 3.98 24.97 11.63
CA MET A 320 3.85 26.30 11.03
C MET A 320 4.48 27.39 11.89
N GLN A 321 4.27 27.33 13.21
CA GLN A 321 4.87 28.30 14.13
C GLN A 321 6.39 28.13 14.24
N ALA A 322 6.87 26.90 14.37
CA ALA A 322 8.30 26.60 14.51
C ALA A 322 9.10 27.11 13.30
N LEU A 323 8.60 26.92 12.08
CA LEU A 323 9.22 27.48 10.87
C LEU A 323 9.18 29.01 10.84
N ASN A 324 8.05 29.63 11.22
CA ASN A 324 7.92 31.09 11.26
C ASN A 324 8.85 31.76 12.29
N ASP A 325 9.07 31.10 13.43
CA ASP A 325 9.91 31.57 14.52
C ASP A 325 11.40 31.18 14.35
N ASP A 326 11.75 30.55 13.22
CA ASP A 326 13.09 29.99 12.94
C ASP A 326 13.57 29.00 14.01
N ALA A 327 12.64 28.27 14.63
CA ALA A 327 12.83 27.27 15.68
C ALA A 327 12.45 25.84 15.23
N PHE A 328 12.41 25.59 13.92
CA PHE A 328 12.05 24.31 13.32
C PHE A 328 13.04 23.17 13.61
N GLU A 329 12.57 22.08 14.20
CA GLU A 329 13.30 20.83 14.35
C GLU A 329 12.41 19.73 13.77
N ALA A 330 12.98 18.87 12.93
CA ALA A 330 12.24 17.80 12.30
C ALA A 330 12.00 16.68 13.32
N LEU A 331 10.78 16.11 13.34
CA LEU A 331 10.46 14.97 14.19
C LEU A 331 10.98 13.67 13.56
N PHE A 332 12.29 13.43 13.62
CA PHE A 332 12.89 12.15 13.20
C PHE A 332 12.68 11.06 14.25
N LEU A 333 12.54 9.82 13.78
CA LEU A 333 12.57 8.66 14.65
C LEU A 333 14.01 8.33 15.05
N GLU A 334 14.18 7.62 16.16
CA GLU A 334 15.47 7.19 16.65
C GLU A 334 15.54 5.66 16.72
N ALA A 335 16.62 5.07 16.22
CA ALA A 335 16.92 3.64 16.35
C ALA A 335 18.20 3.42 17.16
N GLU A 336 18.19 2.45 18.07
CA GLU A 336 19.38 2.05 18.83
C GLU A 336 20.02 0.81 18.20
N VAL A 337 21.26 0.95 17.71
CA VAL A 337 22.05 -0.14 17.12
C VAL A 337 23.40 -0.18 17.81
N ASP A 338 23.76 -1.34 18.37
CA ASP A 338 25.03 -1.55 19.11
C ASP A 338 25.31 -0.52 20.24
N GLY A 339 24.26 0.06 20.83
CA GLY A 339 24.35 1.06 21.89
C GLY A 339 24.61 2.49 21.40
N GLU A 340 24.51 2.73 20.09
CA GLU A 340 24.50 4.06 19.47
C GLU A 340 23.11 4.38 18.93
N THR A 341 22.69 5.63 19.09
CA THR A 341 21.40 6.14 18.59
C THR A 341 21.58 6.77 17.21
N TYR A 342 20.73 6.40 16.28
CA TYR A 342 20.74 6.87 14.89
C TYR A 342 19.38 7.48 14.53
N ASN A 343 19.40 8.55 13.75
CA ASN A 343 18.18 9.13 13.20
C ASN A 343 17.67 8.28 12.03
N VAL A 344 16.38 8.02 12.05
CA VAL A 344 15.58 7.37 11.02
C VAL A 344 14.71 8.47 10.41
N VAL A 345 15.03 8.85 9.16
CA VAL A 345 14.51 10.06 8.50
C VAL A 345 13.57 9.76 7.33
N ASP A 346 13.51 8.51 6.89
CA ASP A 346 12.73 8.00 5.76
C ASP A 346 11.24 8.31 5.92
N GLU A 347 10.63 7.95 7.05
CA GLU A 347 9.20 8.25 7.30
C GLU A 347 8.91 9.76 7.19
N TRP A 348 9.76 10.58 7.80
CA TRP A 348 9.63 12.03 7.73
C TRP A 348 9.77 12.55 6.29
N CYS A 349 10.73 12.00 5.52
CA CYS A 349 10.96 12.39 4.14
C CYS A 349 9.79 11.99 3.22
N GLU A 350 9.23 10.79 3.41
CA GLU A 350 8.04 10.33 2.69
C GLU A 350 6.86 11.27 2.92
N GLY A 351 6.64 11.64 4.18
CA GLY A 351 5.62 12.62 4.54
C GLY A 351 5.82 13.95 3.83
N PHE A 352 7.06 14.45 3.79
CA PHE A 352 7.39 15.67 3.08
C PHE A 352 7.06 15.56 1.58
N VAL A 353 7.46 14.47 0.92
CA VAL A 353 7.19 14.23 -0.52
C VAL A 353 5.69 14.16 -0.79
N ARG A 354 4.94 13.48 0.08
CA ARG A 354 3.48 13.42 0.03
C ARG A 354 2.83 14.80 0.13
N GLY A 355 3.33 15.66 1.02
CA GLY A 355 2.86 17.04 1.14
C GLY A 355 3.27 17.90 -0.06
N PHE A 356 4.45 17.66 -0.63
CA PHE A 356 4.94 18.32 -1.84
C PHE A 356 4.10 17.96 -3.07
N ALA A 357 3.56 16.74 -3.16
CA ALA A 357 2.67 16.32 -4.24
C ALA A 357 1.38 17.16 -4.33
N LEU A 358 0.98 17.83 -3.23
CA LEU A 358 -0.18 18.72 -3.21
C LEU A 358 0.11 20.13 -3.75
N TRP A 359 1.37 20.46 -4.02
CA TRP A 359 1.76 21.79 -4.48
C TRP A 359 1.27 22.03 -5.91
N GLN A 360 0.91 23.28 -6.19
CA GLN A 360 0.66 23.70 -7.57
C GLN A 360 1.98 23.74 -8.37
N PRO A 361 1.91 23.61 -9.71
CA PRO A 361 3.11 23.68 -10.55
C PRO A 361 3.97 24.91 -10.24
N LEU A 362 5.25 24.65 -9.96
CA LEU A 362 6.22 25.67 -9.60
C LEU A 362 6.45 26.66 -10.75
N GLN A 363 6.73 27.91 -10.40
CA GLN A 363 7.22 28.86 -11.38
C GLN A 363 8.64 28.44 -11.83
N PRO A 364 9.02 28.64 -13.11
CA PRO A 364 10.36 28.29 -13.59
C PRO A 364 11.51 28.96 -12.82
N THR A 365 11.24 30.10 -12.18
CA THR A 365 12.21 30.83 -11.35
C THR A 365 12.51 30.15 -10.02
N ASP A 366 11.60 29.31 -9.53
CA ASP A 366 11.74 28.63 -8.24
C ASP A 366 12.24 27.19 -8.40
N ALA A 367 11.99 26.56 -9.56
CA ALA A 367 12.27 25.16 -9.82
C ALA A 367 13.68 24.71 -9.40
N ALA A 368 14.72 25.44 -9.81
CA ALA A 368 16.11 25.05 -9.49
C ALA A 368 16.42 25.12 -7.99
N LEU A 369 15.88 26.12 -7.27
CA LEU A 369 16.09 26.23 -5.84
C LEU A 369 15.34 25.13 -5.10
N VAL A 370 14.10 24.85 -5.50
CA VAL A 370 13.30 23.78 -4.90
C VAL A 370 14.00 22.44 -5.12
N GLU A 371 14.44 22.14 -6.34
CA GLU A 371 15.18 20.91 -6.66
C GLU A 371 16.44 20.73 -5.79
N GLU A 372 17.24 21.80 -5.62
CA GLU A 372 18.41 21.77 -4.73
C GLU A 372 18.02 21.50 -3.26
N CYS A 373 16.98 22.17 -2.75
CA CYS A 373 16.54 22.00 -1.38
C CYS A 373 15.91 20.62 -1.11
N LEU A 374 15.29 20.00 -2.11
CA LEU A 374 14.69 18.68 -1.99
C LEU A 374 15.70 17.54 -2.14
N GLN A 375 16.91 17.79 -2.65
CA GLN A 375 17.90 16.74 -2.88
C GLN A 375 18.16 15.85 -1.64
N PRO A 376 18.34 16.39 -0.41
CA PRO A 376 18.55 15.55 0.77
C PRO A 376 17.33 14.70 1.13
N ILE A 377 16.11 15.18 0.85
CA ILE A 377 14.85 14.47 1.12
C ILE A 377 14.64 13.35 0.10
N LEU A 378 14.78 13.65 -1.19
CA LEU A 378 14.59 12.69 -2.28
C LEU A 378 15.60 11.52 -2.24
N LEU A 379 16.73 11.71 -1.58
CA LEU A 379 17.70 10.64 -1.34
C LEU A 379 17.09 9.48 -0.55
N PHE A 380 16.10 9.74 0.32
CA PHE A 380 15.47 8.75 1.20
C PHE A 380 14.06 8.32 0.77
N THR A 381 13.60 8.73 -0.42
CA THR A 381 12.21 8.46 -0.87
C THR A 381 12.13 8.04 -2.34
N THR A 382 13.27 7.83 -3.00
CA THR A 382 13.30 7.50 -4.43
C THR A 382 14.28 6.38 -4.71
N GLU A 383 13.97 5.54 -5.70
CA GLU A 383 14.85 4.46 -6.15
C GLU A 383 16.27 4.94 -6.46
N ALA A 384 16.39 6.03 -7.24
CA ALA A 384 17.67 6.65 -7.55
C ALA A 384 18.39 7.22 -6.30
N GLY A 385 17.65 7.54 -5.24
CA GLY A 385 18.18 7.92 -3.95
C GLY A 385 18.70 6.72 -3.17
N PHE A 386 17.95 5.62 -3.13
CA PHE A 386 18.35 4.36 -2.50
C PHE A 386 19.61 3.77 -3.14
N ASP A 387 19.70 3.76 -4.48
CA ASP A 387 20.93 3.36 -5.20
C ASP A 387 22.16 4.17 -4.76
N GLN A 388 21.96 5.47 -4.49
CA GLN A 388 23.04 6.34 -4.01
C GLN A 388 23.40 6.04 -2.55
N LEU A 389 22.41 5.76 -1.69
CA LEU A 389 22.64 5.39 -0.29
C LEU A 389 23.41 4.07 -0.16
N ASP A 390 23.11 3.08 -1.00
CA ASP A 390 23.81 1.79 -1.02
C ASP A 390 25.31 1.92 -1.35
N ALA A 391 25.67 2.96 -2.08
CA ALA A 391 27.05 3.29 -2.43
C ALA A 391 27.76 4.18 -1.40
N MET A 392 27.06 4.71 -0.40
CA MET A 392 27.58 5.66 0.60
C MET A 392 28.10 4.98 1.87
N SER A 393 29.08 5.60 2.52
CA SER A 393 29.45 5.23 3.89
C SER A 393 28.41 5.74 4.90
N LYS A 394 28.35 5.14 6.10
CA LYS A 394 27.47 5.61 7.18
C LYS A 394 27.68 7.09 7.51
N GLU A 395 28.92 7.55 7.52
CA GLU A 395 29.27 8.94 7.79
C GLU A 395 28.78 9.88 6.68
N GLU A 396 28.80 9.43 5.42
CA GLU A 396 28.25 10.19 4.29
C GLU A 396 26.72 10.29 4.41
N VAL A 397 26.04 9.20 4.78
CA VAL A 397 24.59 9.19 5.03
C VAL A 397 24.21 10.19 6.13
N ILE A 398 24.92 10.19 7.27
CA ILE A 398 24.68 11.14 8.36
C ILE A 398 24.82 12.59 7.88
N VAL A 399 25.85 12.89 7.07
CA VAL A 399 26.03 14.23 6.48
C VAL A 399 24.85 14.60 5.57
N ARG A 400 24.23 13.64 4.87
CA ARG A 400 23.03 13.89 4.05
C ARG A 400 21.80 14.15 4.91
N GLN A 401 21.62 13.39 6.00
CA GLN A 401 20.54 13.61 6.96
C GLN A 401 20.63 15.00 7.60
N ASP A 402 21.83 15.42 8.01
CA ASP A 402 22.09 16.74 8.62
C ASP A 402 21.78 17.93 7.69
N LEU A 403 21.64 17.69 6.38
CA LEU A 403 21.27 18.73 5.41
C LEU A 403 19.76 18.94 5.29
N ILE A 404 18.92 18.04 5.81
CA ILE A 404 17.46 18.11 5.66
C ILE A 404 16.92 19.41 6.29
N GLU A 405 17.14 19.64 7.59
CA GLU A 405 16.57 20.82 8.26
C GLU A 405 17.10 22.16 7.71
N PRO A 406 18.42 22.34 7.44
CA PRO A 406 18.92 23.57 6.82
C PRO A 406 18.29 23.87 5.46
N GLU A 407 18.09 22.86 4.62
CA GLU A 407 17.47 23.01 3.30
C GLU A 407 15.97 23.28 3.40
N VAL A 408 15.25 22.63 4.32
CA VAL A 408 13.85 22.95 4.64
C VAL A 408 13.71 24.42 5.08
N ARG A 409 14.58 24.89 5.98
CA ARG A 409 14.58 26.30 6.41
C ARG A 409 14.90 27.24 5.26
N ARG A 410 15.77 26.84 4.32
CA ARG A 410 16.09 27.64 3.13
C ARG A 410 14.88 27.72 2.20
N LEU A 411 14.22 26.60 1.95
CA LEU A 411 12.99 26.49 1.15
C LEU A 411 11.87 27.35 1.73
N PHE A 412 11.60 27.22 3.03
CA PHE A 412 10.59 28.01 3.73
C PHE A 412 10.88 29.52 3.64
N ARG A 413 12.13 29.94 3.89
CA ARG A 413 12.53 31.35 3.82
C ARG A 413 12.37 31.93 2.41
N HIS A 414 12.61 31.13 1.37
CA HIS A 414 12.43 31.54 -0.02
C HIS A 414 10.99 31.97 -0.30
N PHE A 415 10.00 31.11 0.00
CA PHE A 415 8.59 31.43 -0.24
C PHE A 415 8.02 32.44 0.76
N LEU A 416 8.46 32.44 2.03
CA LEU A 416 8.09 33.47 3.00
C LEU A 416 8.50 34.88 2.53
N ALA A 417 9.67 35.02 1.91
CA ALA A 417 10.12 36.29 1.35
C ALA A 417 9.22 36.75 0.20
N GLN A 418 8.79 35.82 -0.67
CA GLN A 418 7.88 36.13 -1.78
C GLN A 418 6.49 36.55 -1.29
N HIS A 419 5.94 35.87 -0.29
CA HIS A 419 4.67 36.25 0.34
C HIS A 419 4.72 37.64 0.98
N ARG A 420 5.82 37.97 1.67
CA ARG A 420 6.02 39.31 2.24
C ARG A 420 6.13 40.41 1.18
N LEU A 421 6.69 40.09 0.01
CA LEU A 421 6.80 41.03 -1.12
C LEU A 421 5.45 41.21 -1.86
N ALA A 422 4.59 40.19 -1.88
CA ALA A 422 3.27 40.24 -2.50
C ALA A 422 2.25 41.07 -1.69
N VAL A 423 2.39 41.14 -0.36
CA VAL A 423 1.51 41.96 0.50
C VAL A 423 2.02 43.41 0.55
N THR A 424 1.65 44.21 -0.45
CA THR A 424 1.72 45.68 -0.31
C THR A 424 0.60 46.14 0.64
N PRO A 425 0.88 46.90 1.70
CA PRO A 425 -0.17 47.39 2.59
C PRO A 425 -1.14 48.28 1.81
N TYR A 426 -2.38 47.81 1.65
CA TYR A 426 -3.46 48.59 1.08
C TYR A 426 -3.69 49.85 1.90
N THR A 427 -3.29 50.99 1.36
CA THR A 427 -3.62 52.30 1.94
C THR A 427 -5.09 52.56 1.60
N ARG A 428 -5.98 52.49 2.60
CA ARG A 428 -7.38 52.87 2.41
C ARG A 428 -7.45 54.30 1.88
N ASP A 429 -7.97 54.49 0.68
CA ASP A 429 -8.28 55.83 0.11
C ASP A 429 -9.33 56.60 0.94
N ILE A 430 -10.06 55.89 1.81
CA ILE A 430 -11.14 56.44 2.63
C ILE A 430 -10.68 56.48 4.10
N PRO A 431 -10.78 57.63 4.79
CA PRO A 431 -10.46 57.73 6.21
C PRO A 431 -11.20 56.67 7.03
N LYS A 432 -10.52 56.07 8.03
CA LYS A 432 -11.16 55.13 8.96
C LYS A 432 -12.40 55.79 9.57
N THR A 433 -13.59 55.21 9.33
CA THR A 433 -14.83 55.65 9.95
C THR A 433 -14.68 55.60 11.47
N GLY A 434 -14.75 56.76 12.12
CA GLY A 434 -14.64 56.88 13.56
C GLY A 434 -15.78 56.13 14.26
N ARG A 435 -15.51 55.59 15.45
CA ARG A 435 -16.47 54.81 16.25
C ARG A 435 -17.82 55.54 16.47
N ASN A 436 -17.82 56.88 16.45
CA ASN A 436 -19.02 57.71 16.63
C ASN A 436 -19.58 58.32 15.33
N ASP A 437 -18.95 58.09 14.18
CA ASP A 437 -19.36 58.65 12.89
C ASP A 437 -20.59 57.91 12.31
N PRO A 438 -21.33 58.52 11.37
CA PRO A 438 -22.40 57.84 10.65
C PRO A 438 -21.90 56.56 9.98
N CYS A 439 -22.67 55.48 10.13
CA CYS A 439 -22.29 54.19 9.60
C CYS A 439 -22.40 54.16 8.05
N PRO A 440 -21.36 53.70 7.34
CA PRO A 440 -21.33 53.71 5.87
C PRO A 440 -22.32 52.73 5.23
N CYS A 441 -22.98 51.84 5.99
CA CYS A 441 -24.03 50.95 5.46
C CYS A 441 -25.36 51.65 5.15
N GLY A 442 -25.44 52.97 5.38
CA GLY A 442 -26.65 53.77 5.08
C GLY A 442 -27.74 53.70 6.15
N SER A 443 -27.49 53.06 7.30
CA SER A 443 -28.49 52.88 8.36
C SER A 443 -28.86 54.14 9.14
N GLY A 444 -28.11 55.24 8.97
CA GLY A 444 -28.27 56.48 9.73
C GLY A 444 -27.82 56.41 11.20
N LYS A 445 -27.33 55.26 11.68
CA LYS A 445 -26.84 55.07 13.06
C LYS A 445 -25.33 55.32 13.17
N LYS A 446 -24.82 55.59 14.38
CA LYS A 446 -23.36 55.65 14.65
C LYS A 446 -22.72 54.29 14.40
N PHE A 447 -21.52 54.23 13.81
CA PHE A 447 -20.83 52.99 13.45
C PHE A 447 -20.78 51.96 14.59
N LYS A 448 -20.48 52.42 15.82
CA LYS A 448 -20.44 51.56 17.03
C LYS A 448 -21.75 50.87 17.42
N LYS A 449 -22.89 51.33 16.92
CA LYS A 449 -24.22 50.79 17.25
C LYS A 449 -24.84 50.05 16.06
N CYS A 450 -24.09 49.84 14.99
CA CYS A 450 -24.59 49.26 13.75
C CYS A 450 -23.74 48.07 13.29
N CYS A 451 -22.48 48.32 12.95
CA CYS A 451 -21.61 47.33 12.29
C CYS A 451 -20.32 47.03 13.07
N LEU A 452 -20.26 47.46 14.34
CA LEU A 452 -19.14 47.22 15.26
C LEU A 452 -19.56 46.29 16.41
N HIS A 453 -20.47 45.35 16.11
CA HIS A 453 -20.94 44.33 17.03
C HIS A 453 -20.59 42.97 16.44
#